data_AF-A0A5W8NFG1-F1
#
_entry.id   AF-A0A5W8NFG1-F1
#
_cell.length_a   1.000
_cell.length_b   1.000
_cell.length_c   1.000
_cell.angle_alpha   90.00
_cell.angle_beta   90.00
_cell.angle_gamma   90.00
#
_symmetry.space_group_name_H-M   'P 1'
#
loop_
_entity.id
_entity.type
_entity.pdbx_description
1 polymer ?
#
loop_
_entity_poly.entity_id
_entity_poly.type
_entity_poly.pdbx_seq_one_letter_code
_entity_poly.pdbx_strand_id
1 'polypeptide(L)'
;PRVREDLGFIPLVTPTSQIVGTQAVLNVLTGERYKTIAKETAGILKGEYGHTPVPVNAALQIRVLEGGAPVTCRPADLLKPELAELEADVRRQAQEKGITLAGNAIDDVLTVALFPQIGLKFLENRHNPAAF
;
A
#
# COMPACT_ATOMS: atom_id res chain seq x y z
N PRO A 1 20.20 0.52 -10.49
CA PRO A 1 20.27 -0.81 -11.18
C PRO A 1 20.29 -2.00 -10.22
N ARG A 2 21.23 -2.06 -9.26
CA ARG A 2 21.40 -3.22 -8.36
C ARG A 2 20.16 -3.56 -7.51
N VAL A 3 19.45 -2.55 -7.00
CA VAL A 3 18.20 -2.78 -6.25
C VAL A 3 17.11 -3.39 -7.13
N ARG A 4 16.99 -2.93 -8.38
CA ARG A 4 16.01 -3.48 -9.34
C ARG A 4 16.29 -4.96 -9.63
N GLU A 5 17.56 -5.32 -9.76
CA GLU A 5 18.01 -6.71 -9.95
C GLU A 5 17.67 -7.57 -8.73
N ASP A 6 18.01 -7.11 -7.51
CA ASP A 6 17.68 -7.84 -6.27
C ASP A 6 16.17 -8.02 -6.07
N LEU A 7 15.36 -7.13 -6.64
CA LEU A 7 13.90 -7.21 -6.62
C LEU A 7 13.32 -7.90 -7.86
N GLY A 8 14.10 -8.75 -8.55
CA GLY A 8 13.59 -9.61 -9.61
C GLY A 8 13.27 -8.87 -10.92
N PHE A 9 14.00 -7.79 -11.21
CA PHE A 9 13.85 -6.96 -12.41
C PHE A 9 12.47 -6.34 -12.63
N ILE A 10 11.73 -6.03 -11.55
CA ILE A 10 10.43 -5.34 -11.63
C ILE A 10 10.49 -4.11 -12.58
N PRO A 11 9.43 -3.89 -13.40
CA PRO A 11 9.34 -2.69 -14.22
C PRO A 11 9.40 -1.43 -13.37
N LEU A 12 10.07 -0.38 -13.87
CA LEU A 12 10.17 0.90 -13.16
C LEU A 12 9.01 1.82 -13.56
N VAL A 13 7.83 1.52 -13.01
CA VAL A 13 6.60 2.29 -13.18
C VAL A 13 6.04 2.63 -11.79
N THR A 14 5.09 3.55 -11.67
CA THR A 14 4.42 3.75 -10.37
C THR A 14 3.60 2.50 -10.00
N PRO A 15 3.70 1.97 -8.77
CA PRO A 15 4.49 2.46 -7.61
C PRO A 15 5.92 1.89 -7.51
N THR A 16 6.28 0.86 -8.26
CA THR A 16 7.54 0.09 -8.13
C THR A 16 8.81 0.91 -8.38
N SER A 17 8.77 1.95 -9.22
CA SER A 17 9.89 2.87 -9.44
C SER A 17 10.28 3.61 -8.16
N GLN A 18 9.30 4.02 -7.35
CA GLN A 18 9.52 4.69 -6.07
C GLN A 18 10.09 3.71 -5.04
N ILE A 19 9.61 2.46 -5.01
CA ILE A 19 10.14 1.41 -4.12
C ILE A 19 11.64 1.20 -4.38
N VAL A 20 12.02 1.01 -5.65
CA VAL A 20 13.43 0.83 -6.05
C VAL A 20 14.26 2.07 -5.71
N GLY A 21 13.72 3.27 -6.01
CA GLY A 21 14.39 4.55 -5.75
C GLY A 21 14.66 4.77 -4.27
N THR A 22 13.63 4.66 -3.43
CA THR A 22 13.72 4.85 -1.98
C THR A 22 14.71 3.87 -1.35
N GLN A 23 14.65 2.59 -1.70
CA GLN A 23 15.60 1.61 -1.16
C GLN A 23 17.03 1.88 -1.63
N ALA A 24 17.23 2.33 -2.87
CA ALA A 24 18.55 2.71 -3.36
C ALA A 24 19.12 3.92 -2.58
N VAL A 25 18.30 4.94 -2.31
CA VAL A 25 18.67 6.10 -1.49
C VAL A 25 19.07 5.67 -0.08
N LEU A 26 18.28 4.81 0.57
CA LEU A 26 18.59 4.28 1.90
C LEU A 26 19.93 3.55 1.93
N ASN A 27 20.21 2.71 0.93
CA ASN A 27 21.47 1.97 0.82
C ASN A 27 22.68 2.91 0.69
N VAL A 28 22.54 4.06 0.02
CA VAL A 28 23.61 5.04 -0.13
C VAL A 28 23.80 5.84 1.16
N LEU A 29 22.73 6.38 1.73
CA LEU A 29 22.79 7.22 2.93
C LEU A 29 23.29 6.45 4.16
N THR A 30 22.96 5.17 4.26
CA THR A 30 23.40 4.32 5.38
C THR A 30 24.82 3.77 5.21
N GLY A 31 25.42 3.91 4.01
CA GLY A 31 26.74 3.38 3.67
C GLY A 31 26.80 1.85 3.53
N GLU A 32 25.69 1.15 3.71
CA GLU A 32 25.61 -0.31 3.72
C GLU A 32 24.33 -0.77 3.02
N ARG A 33 24.46 -1.69 2.06
CA ARG A 33 23.31 -2.16 1.27
C ARG A 33 22.34 -2.95 2.16
N TYR A 34 21.09 -2.53 2.17
CA TYR A 34 20.00 -3.15 2.89
C TYR A 34 20.24 -3.25 4.41
N LYS A 35 21.03 -2.34 4.99
CA LYS A 35 21.11 -2.18 6.45
C LYS A 35 19.70 -2.08 7.04
N THR A 36 18.90 -1.20 6.43
CA THR A 36 17.45 -1.12 6.61
C THR A 36 16.74 -1.50 5.30
N ILE A 37 15.72 -2.35 5.41
CA ILE A 37 14.84 -2.72 4.29
C ILE A 37 13.54 -1.94 4.46
N ALA A 38 13.17 -1.13 3.47
CA ALA A 38 11.91 -0.40 3.47
C ALA A 38 10.72 -1.38 3.43
N LYS A 39 9.59 -0.97 4.02
CA LYS A 39 8.39 -1.82 4.13
C LYS A 39 7.92 -2.34 2.77
N GLU A 40 7.88 -1.47 1.77
CA GLU A 40 7.42 -1.81 0.42
C GLU A 40 8.41 -2.74 -0.30
N THR A 41 9.73 -2.56 -0.07
CA THR A 41 10.76 -3.49 -0.54
C THR A 41 10.57 -4.88 0.06
N ALA A 42 10.30 -4.95 1.36
CA ALA A 42 10.01 -6.20 2.04
C ALA A 42 8.73 -6.86 1.47
N GLY A 43 7.69 -6.08 1.18
CA GLY A 43 6.47 -6.61 0.56
C GLY A 43 6.70 -7.22 -0.84
N ILE A 44 7.54 -6.59 -1.68
CA ILE A 44 7.96 -7.19 -2.96
C ILE A 44 8.68 -8.53 -2.73
N LEU A 45 9.64 -8.56 -1.80
CA LEU A 45 10.40 -9.76 -1.45
C LEU A 45 9.50 -10.88 -0.88
N LYS A 46 8.46 -10.53 -0.13
CA LYS A 46 7.47 -11.46 0.42
C LYS A 46 6.43 -11.94 -0.60
N GLY A 47 6.37 -11.34 -1.79
CA GLY A 47 5.35 -11.65 -2.82
C GLY A 47 3.99 -10.97 -2.60
N GLU A 48 3.89 -10.00 -1.68
CA GLU A 48 2.64 -9.31 -1.34
C GLU A 48 2.10 -8.46 -2.51
N TYR A 49 2.96 -8.11 -3.47
CA TYR A 49 2.60 -7.38 -4.69
C TYR A 49 2.41 -8.31 -5.90
N GLY A 50 2.59 -9.63 -5.73
CA GLY A 50 2.55 -10.62 -6.80
C GLY A 50 3.94 -11.05 -7.29
N HIS A 51 3.95 -11.73 -8.44
CA HIS A 51 5.17 -12.34 -8.99
C HIS A 51 6.07 -11.32 -9.68
N THR A 52 7.37 -11.40 -9.40
CA THR A 52 8.40 -10.65 -10.11
C THR A 52 8.79 -11.35 -11.42
N PRO A 53 9.27 -10.61 -12.45
CA PRO A 53 9.68 -11.20 -13.74
C PRO A 53 10.71 -12.32 -13.63
N VAL A 54 11.64 -12.20 -12.69
CA VAL A 54 12.60 -13.25 -12.33
C VAL A 54 12.65 -13.40 -10.80
N PRO A 55 13.23 -14.48 -10.26
CA PRO A 55 13.38 -14.63 -8.82
C PRO A 55 14.09 -13.43 -8.17
N VAL A 56 13.59 -13.02 -7.00
CA VAL A 56 14.23 -12.02 -6.17
C VAL A 56 15.51 -12.58 -5.52
N ASN A 57 16.32 -11.71 -4.93
CA ASN A 57 17.49 -12.11 -4.16
C ASN A 57 17.08 -13.00 -2.98
N ALA A 58 17.51 -14.26 -3.00
CA ALA A 58 17.13 -15.27 -2.01
C ALA A 58 17.53 -14.90 -0.58
N ALA A 59 18.72 -14.31 -0.36
CA ALA A 59 19.17 -13.94 0.98
C ALA A 59 18.32 -12.82 1.58
N LEU A 60 17.94 -11.84 0.75
CA LEU A 60 17.04 -10.76 1.19
C LEU A 60 15.63 -11.28 1.46
N GLN A 61 15.12 -12.17 0.61
CA GLN A 61 13.81 -12.80 0.79
C GLN A 61 13.75 -13.60 2.11
N ILE A 62 14.74 -14.47 2.36
CA ILE A 62 14.84 -15.23 3.61
C ILE A 62 14.84 -14.30 4.82
N ARG A 63 15.61 -13.19 4.75
CA ARG A 63 15.70 -12.21 5.84
C ARG A 63 14.36 -11.55 6.16
N VAL A 64 13.57 -11.15 5.15
CA VAL A 64 12.28 -10.48 5.41
C VAL A 64 11.15 -11.45 5.76
N LEU A 65 11.28 -12.73 5.41
CA LEU A 65 10.28 -13.75 5.72
C LEU A 65 10.34 -14.21 7.18
N GLU A 66 11.49 -14.08 7.85
CA GLU A 66 11.66 -14.41 9.27
C GLU A 66 11.15 -15.83 9.62
N GLY A 67 11.40 -16.80 8.74
CA GLY A 67 10.95 -18.19 8.88
C GLY A 67 9.58 -18.50 8.27
N GLY A 68 8.87 -17.50 7.75
CA GLY A 68 7.65 -17.67 6.96
C GLY A 68 7.90 -18.12 5.52
N ALA A 69 6.81 -18.34 4.78
CA ALA A 69 6.82 -18.66 3.36
C ALA A 69 6.41 -17.43 2.53
N PRO A 70 6.97 -17.25 1.32
CA PRO A 70 6.52 -16.17 0.42
C PRO A 70 5.09 -16.42 -0.07
N VAL A 71 4.37 -15.34 -0.31
CA VAL A 71 3.06 -15.36 -0.98
C VAL A 71 3.28 -15.77 -2.44
N THR A 72 2.61 -16.85 -2.85
CA THR A 72 2.71 -17.43 -4.20
C THR A 72 1.38 -17.49 -4.94
N CYS A 73 0.28 -17.08 -4.28
CA CYS A 73 -1.04 -16.94 -4.92
C CYS A 73 -1.28 -15.49 -5.40
N ARG A 74 -2.46 -15.22 -5.96
CA ARG A 74 -2.90 -13.85 -6.23
C ARG A 74 -3.16 -13.16 -4.88
N PRO A 75 -2.52 -12.03 -4.55
CA PRO A 75 -2.61 -11.43 -3.20
C PRO A 75 -4.04 -11.17 -2.71
N ALA A 76 -4.96 -10.81 -3.60
CA ALA A 76 -6.37 -10.58 -3.26
C ALA A 76 -7.10 -11.82 -2.75
N ASP A 77 -6.58 -13.04 -2.99
CA ASP A 77 -7.16 -14.28 -2.46
C ASP A 77 -6.97 -14.41 -0.94
N LEU A 78 -6.08 -13.61 -0.34
CA LEU A 78 -5.84 -13.54 1.10
C LEU A 78 -6.69 -12.47 1.79
N LEU A 79 -7.39 -11.63 1.03
CA LEU A 79 -8.23 -10.55 1.55
C LEU A 79 -9.66 -11.03 1.79
N LYS A 80 -10.29 -10.55 2.86
CA LYS A 80 -11.72 -10.76 3.10
C LYS A 80 -12.53 -9.71 2.35
N PRO A 81 -13.80 -9.96 1.98
CA PRO A 81 -14.68 -8.92 1.47
C PRO A 81 -14.88 -7.80 2.50
N GLU A 82 -14.63 -6.54 2.12
CA GLU A 82 -14.57 -5.41 3.08
C GLU A 82 -15.78 -4.47 3.00
N LEU A 83 -16.60 -4.56 1.93
CA LEU A 83 -17.57 -3.52 1.62
C LEU A 83 -18.61 -3.28 2.72
N ALA A 84 -19.17 -4.36 3.28
CA ALA A 84 -20.20 -4.24 4.32
C ALA A 84 -19.67 -3.58 5.60
N GLU A 85 -18.41 -3.86 5.96
CA GLU A 85 -17.75 -3.25 7.11
C GLU A 85 -17.45 -1.77 6.85
N LEU A 86 -16.93 -1.44 5.67
CA LEU A 86 -16.64 -0.06 5.24
C LEU A 86 -17.93 0.79 5.19
N GLU A 87 -19.03 0.26 4.67
CA GLU A 87 -20.31 0.96 4.65
C GLU A 87 -20.80 1.29 6.06
N ALA A 88 -20.74 0.32 6.98
CA ALA A 88 -21.14 0.52 8.37
C ALA A 88 -20.27 1.56 9.07
N ASP A 89 -18.96 1.49 8.89
CA ASP A 89 -18.02 2.40 9.52
C ASP A 89 -18.15 3.84 8.99
N VAL A 90 -18.26 4.03 7.67
CA VAL A 90 -18.44 5.36 7.08
C VAL A 90 -19.76 6.00 7.52
N ARG A 91 -20.85 5.24 7.60
CA ARG A 91 -22.14 5.74 8.10
C ARG A 91 -22.04 6.16 9.57
N ARG A 92 -21.36 5.35 10.39
CA ARG A 92 -21.11 5.66 11.80
C ARG A 92 -20.30 6.95 11.94
N GLN A 93 -19.17 7.06 11.23
CA GLN A 93 -18.33 8.25 11.25
C GLN A 93 -19.08 9.49 10.76
N ALA A 94 -19.90 9.35 9.72
CA ALA A 94 -20.71 10.46 9.21
C ALA A 94 -21.74 10.94 10.24
N GLN A 95 -22.39 10.02 10.95
CA GLN A 95 -23.31 10.34 12.03
C GLN A 95 -22.60 11.03 13.21
N GLU A 96 -21.45 10.49 13.66
CA GLU A 96 -20.66 11.04 14.77
C GLU A 96 -20.15 12.46 14.47
N LYS A 97 -19.81 12.74 13.21
CA LYS A 97 -19.20 14.00 12.78
C LYS A 97 -20.17 14.97 12.09
N GLY A 98 -21.45 14.61 11.95
CA GLY A 98 -22.46 15.43 11.27
C GLY A 98 -22.20 15.61 9.77
N ILE A 99 -21.54 14.66 9.12
CA ILE A 99 -21.24 14.70 7.70
C ILE A 99 -22.48 14.29 6.91
N THR A 100 -22.88 15.12 5.95
CA THR A 100 -23.93 14.76 4.98
C THR A 100 -23.31 13.95 3.84
N LEU A 101 -23.62 12.66 3.79
CA LEU A 101 -23.22 11.80 2.68
C LEU A 101 -23.98 12.16 1.39
N ALA A 102 -23.40 11.82 0.24
CA ALA A 102 -24.02 11.97 -1.06
C ALA A 102 -25.31 11.14 -1.16
N GLY A 103 -26.21 11.53 -2.07
CA GLY A 103 -27.45 10.79 -2.32
C GLY A 103 -27.21 9.31 -2.67
N ASN A 104 -26.11 9.03 -3.35
CA ASN A 104 -25.56 7.68 -3.54
C ASN A 104 -24.39 7.43 -2.58
N ALA A 105 -24.69 7.11 -1.32
CA ALA A 105 -23.70 7.03 -0.25
C ALA A 105 -22.54 6.05 -0.52
N ILE A 106 -22.73 5.07 -1.42
CA ILE A 106 -21.67 4.15 -1.83
C ILE A 106 -20.45 4.86 -2.44
N ASP A 107 -20.65 5.99 -3.13
CA ASP A 107 -19.55 6.75 -3.73
C ASP A 107 -18.65 7.38 -2.65
N ASP A 108 -19.26 7.78 -1.53
CA ASP A 108 -18.54 8.29 -0.36
C ASP A 108 -17.82 7.16 0.39
N VAL A 109 -18.46 6.00 0.49
CA VAL A 109 -17.85 4.79 1.06
C VAL A 109 -16.62 4.40 0.25
N LEU A 110 -16.71 4.36 -1.08
CA LEU A 110 -15.58 4.07 -1.96
C LEU A 110 -14.48 5.13 -1.88
N THR A 111 -14.85 6.42 -1.73
CA THR A 111 -13.88 7.51 -1.52
C THR A 111 -13.08 7.29 -0.23
N VAL A 112 -13.75 6.94 0.88
CA VAL A 112 -13.08 6.65 2.15
C VAL A 112 -12.31 5.32 2.07
N ALA A 113 -12.82 4.31 1.37
CA ALA A 113 -12.11 3.04 1.19
C ALA A 113 -10.76 3.22 0.47
N LEU A 114 -10.74 4.04 -0.60
CA LEU A 114 -9.52 4.34 -1.36
C LEU A 114 -8.58 5.28 -0.59
N PHE A 115 -9.11 6.20 0.20
CA PHE A 115 -8.36 7.21 0.93
C PHE A 115 -8.94 7.46 2.34
N PRO A 116 -8.71 6.60 3.35
CA PRO A 116 -9.45 6.64 4.62
C PRO A 116 -9.45 7.99 5.33
N GLN A 117 -8.27 8.53 5.62
CA GLN A 117 -8.15 9.79 6.35
C GLN A 117 -8.45 11.01 5.47
N ILE A 118 -7.92 11.01 4.24
CA ILE A 118 -8.02 12.15 3.31
C ILE A 118 -9.45 12.26 2.76
N GLY A 119 -10.05 11.14 2.38
CA GLY A 119 -11.43 11.01 1.94
C GLY A 119 -12.37 11.50 3.04
N LEU A 120 -12.23 11.01 4.27
CA LEU A 120 -13.06 11.49 5.39
C LEU A 120 -12.93 13.00 5.62
N LYS A 121 -11.69 13.52 5.66
CA LYS A 121 -11.44 14.96 5.80
C LYS A 121 -12.05 15.77 4.64
N PHE A 122 -12.04 15.22 3.43
CA PHE A 122 -12.73 15.80 2.29
C PHE A 122 -14.24 15.81 2.50
N LEU A 123 -14.84 14.71 2.96
CA LEU A 123 -16.28 14.66 3.25
C LEU A 123 -16.70 15.68 4.31
N GLU A 124 -15.92 15.82 5.39
CA GLU A 124 -16.12 16.84 6.44
C GLU A 124 -16.14 18.28 5.87
N ASN A 125 -15.43 18.52 4.78
CA ASN A 125 -15.23 19.85 4.21
C ASN A 125 -15.82 20.01 2.81
N ARG A 126 -16.64 19.06 2.34
CA ARG A 126 -17.14 18.99 0.94
C ARG A 126 -17.81 20.29 0.48
N HIS A 127 -18.49 20.99 1.38
CA HIS A 127 -19.20 22.23 1.11
C HIS A 127 -18.52 23.46 1.73
N ASN A 128 -17.23 23.35 2.04
CA ASN A 128 -16.43 24.43 2.62
C ASN A 128 -15.30 24.85 1.66
N PRO A 129 -15.53 25.86 0.80
CA PRO A 129 -14.51 26.36 -0.13
C PRO A 129 -13.24 26.91 0.54
N ALA A 130 -13.29 27.23 1.84
CA ALA A 130 -12.13 27.76 2.56
C ALA A 130 -11.18 26.66 3.09
N ALA A 131 -11.54 25.38 2.96
CA ALA A 131 -10.78 24.26 3.50
C ALA A 131 -9.67 23.72 2.58
N PHE A 132 -9.68 24.10 1.29
CA PHE A 132 -8.77 23.59 0.25
C PHE A 132 -8.25 24.71 -0.64
#